data_AF-A0A836IHB2-F1
#
_entry.id   AF-A0A836IHB2-F1
#
_cell.length_a   1.000
_cell.length_b   1.000
_cell.length_c   1.000
_cell.angle_alpha   90.00
_cell.angle_beta   90.00
_cell.angle_gamma   90.00
#
_symmetry.space_group_name_H-M   'P 1'
#
loop_
_entity.id
_entity.type
_entity.pdbx_description
1 polymer ?
#
loop_
_entity_poly.entity_id
_entity_poly.type
_entity_poly.pdbx_seq_one_letter_code
_entity_poly.pdbx_strand_id
1 'polypeptide(L)'
;MLQKTKEAPSEEELNLRVRQGLQKRKRCALCTQTFYVNELPGAITHKSILELRQKWGIEVRRGDRMPPPSQLYKREEICIFCMQFFDTTGSMQTQQKLLASTRDGISPSLTLR
;
A
#
# COMPACT_ATOMS: atom_id res chain seq x y z
N MET A 1 -22.58 -7.31 34.32
CA MET A 1 -21.64 -6.73 33.33
C MET A 1 -22.19 -7.02 31.94
N LEU A 2 -22.93 -6.08 31.35
CA LEU A 2 -23.60 -6.28 30.05
C LEU A 2 -22.55 -6.21 28.93
N GLN A 3 -22.22 -7.35 28.34
CA GLN A 3 -21.35 -7.41 27.16
C GLN A 3 -22.13 -6.83 25.98
N LYS A 4 -21.81 -5.59 25.60
CA LYS A 4 -22.38 -4.93 24.44
C LYS A 4 -21.76 -5.56 23.18
N THR A 5 -22.40 -6.61 22.66
CA THR A 5 -22.10 -7.17 21.34
C THR A 5 -22.33 -6.08 20.31
N LYS A 6 -21.24 -5.47 19.81
CA LYS A 6 -21.31 -4.52 18.70
C LYS A 6 -21.47 -5.34 17.43
N GLU A 7 -22.71 -5.54 17.00
CA GLU A 7 -23.01 -6.01 15.66
C GLU A 7 -22.33 -5.09 14.64
N ALA A 8 -21.74 -5.68 13.61
CA ALA A 8 -21.09 -4.92 12.55
C ALA A 8 -22.17 -4.07 11.84
N PRO A 9 -21.96 -2.75 11.69
CA PRO A 9 -22.95 -1.87 11.07
C PRO A 9 -23.19 -2.29 9.62
N SER A 10 -24.45 -2.24 9.18
CA SER A 10 -24.82 -2.51 7.79
C SER A 10 -24.18 -1.49 6.84
N GLU A 11 -24.02 -1.86 5.57
CA GLU A 11 -23.44 -0.98 4.54
C GLU A 11 -24.21 0.34 4.38
N GLU A 12 -25.54 0.28 4.51
CA GLU A 12 -26.40 1.46 4.50
C GLU A 12 -26.12 2.40 5.67
N GLU A 13 -25.94 1.87 6.88
CA GLU A 13 -25.64 2.68 8.06
C GLU A 13 -24.25 3.34 7.95
N LEU A 14 -23.28 2.62 7.35
CA LEU A 14 -21.97 3.17 7.04
C LEU A 14 -22.08 4.34 6.05
N ASN A 15 -22.85 4.19 4.97
CA ASN A 15 -23.07 5.25 3.99
C ASN A 15 -23.77 6.48 4.58
N LEU A 16 -24.72 6.29 5.49
CA LEU A 16 -25.36 7.39 6.21
C LEU A 16 -24.36 8.15 7.09
N ARG A 17 -23.46 7.44 7.79
CA ARG A 17 -22.40 8.06 8.59
C ARG A 17 -21.38 8.83 7.74
N VAL A 18 -21.06 8.33 6.53
CA VAL A 18 -20.24 9.06 5.55
C VAL A 18 -20.91 10.40 5.22
N ARG A 19 -22.19 10.37 4.84
CA ARG A 19 -22.97 11.55 4.44
C ARG A 19 -23.13 12.56 5.58
N GLN A 20 -23.25 12.06 6.81
CA GLN A 20 -23.33 12.89 8.03
C GLN A 20 -21.95 13.39 8.52
N GLY A 21 -20.84 12.98 7.88
CA GLY A 21 -19.48 13.38 8.28
C GLY A 21 -19.00 12.77 9.61
N LEU A 22 -19.71 11.78 10.15
CA LEU A 22 -19.43 11.14 11.45
C LEU A 22 -18.36 10.06 11.36
N GLN A 23 -17.94 9.69 10.16
CA GLN A 23 -16.97 8.62 9.97
C GLN A 23 -15.53 9.10 10.23
N LYS A 24 -14.78 8.27 10.96
CA LYS A 24 -13.37 8.53 11.23
C LYS A 24 -12.57 8.49 9.93
N ARG A 25 -11.67 9.46 9.81
CA ARG A 25 -10.73 9.60 8.70
C ARG A 25 -9.31 9.33 9.16
N LYS A 26 -8.51 8.70 8.31
CA LYS A 26 -7.09 8.43 8.53
C LYS A 26 -6.30 8.69 7.25
N ARG A 27 -5.00 8.90 7.39
CA ARG A 27 -4.10 9.14 6.26
C ARG A 27 -3.43 7.84 5.83
N CYS A 28 -3.36 7.61 4.53
CA CYS A 28 -2.54 6.53 3.97
C CYS A 28 -1.07 6.81 4.29
N ALA A 29 -0.34 5.80 4.78
CA ALA A 29 1.06 5.98 5.15
C ALA A 29 2.01 6.19 3.96
N LEU A 30 1.61 5.78 2.75
CA LEU A 30 2.39 5.96 1.53
C LEU A 30 2.10 7.30 0.82
N CYS A 31 0.89 7.50 0.31
CA CYS A 31 0.53 8.70 -0.46
C CYS A 31 0.10 9.89 0.40
N THR A 32 -0.08 9.69 1.71
CA THR A 32 -0.44 10.74 2.70
C THR A 32 -1.80 11.41 2.50
N GLN A 33 -2.60 10.94 1.53
CA GLN A 33 -3.98 11.35 1.32
C GLN A 33 -4.89 10.82 2.43
N THR A 34 -5.97 11.54 2.68
CA THR A 34 -6.96 11.23 3.74
C THR A 34 -8.09 10.37 3.18
N PHE A 35 -8.34 9.23 3.81
CA PHE A 35 -9.38 8.28 3.47
C PHE A 35 -10.29 8.03 4.67
N TYR A 36 -11.48 7.48 4.42
CA TYR A 36 -12.27 6.90 5.49
C TYR A 36 -11.61 5.61 5.98
N VAL A 37 -11.70 5.31 7.28
CA VAL A 37 -11.02 4.12 7.86
C VAL A 37 -11.42 2.83 7.15
N ASN A 38 -12.65 2.74 6.65
CA ASN A 38 -13.14 1.57 5.93
C ASN A 38 -12.49 1.40 4.54
N GLU A 39 -11.94 2.47 3.97
CA GLU A 39 -11.30 2.48 2.64
C GLU A 39 -9.78 2.20 2.72
N LEU A 40 -9.27 1.89 3.92
CA LEU A 40 -7.87 1.52 4.16
C LEU A 40 -7.76 0.01 4.47
N PRO A 41 -7.99 -0.90 3.51
CA PRO A 41 -7.92 -2.34 3.75
C PRO A 41 -6.48 -2.85 3.85
N GLY A 42 -5.50 -2.12 3.30
CA GLY A 42 -4.11 -2.55 3.26
C GLY A 42 -3.40 -2.30 4.57
N ALA A 43 -2.75 -3.32 5.11
CA ALA A 43 -1.87 -3.22 6.28
C ALA A 43 -0.47 -3.70 5.92
N ILE A 44 0.50 -2.79 5.87
CA ILE A 44 1.90 -3.05 5.54
C ILE A 44 2.80 -2.69 6.73
N THR A 45 4.06 -3.17 6.74
CA THR A 45 5.03 -2.72 7.75
C THR A 45 5.62 -1.36 7.39
N HIS A 46 5.92 -0.55 8.40
CA HIS A 46 6.64 0.72 8.20
C HIS A 46 7.98 0.50 7.48
N LYS A 47 8.67 -0.60 7.76
CA LYS A 47 9.88 -1.02 7.04
C LYS A 47 9.67 -1.07 5.52
N SER A 48 8.63 -1.74 5.04
CA SER A 48 8.36 -1.86 3.61
C SER A 48 8.10 -0.48 2.96
N ILE A 49 7.44 0.43 3.68
CA ILE A 49 7.22 1.80 3.20
C ILE A 49 8.56 2.53 3.05
N LEU A 50 9.46 2.40 4.02
CA LEU A 50 10.80 2.99 3.92
C LEU A 50 11.61 2.40 2.76
N GLU A 51 11.55 1.09 2.56
CA GLU A 51 12.20 0.41 1.44
C GLU A 51 11.67 0.90 0.08
N LEU A 52 10.35 1.06 -0.07
CA LEU A 52 9.75 1.57 -1.30
C LEU A 52 10.16 3.03 -1.55
N ARG A 53 10.15 3.87 -0.51
CA ARG A 53 10.62 5.27 -0.59
C ARG A 53 12.08 5.34 -1.02
N GLN A 54 12.92 4.48 -0.47
CA GLN A 54 14.32 4.37 -0.87
C GLN A 54 14.46 3.96 -2.34
N LYS A 55 13.65 3.00 -2.83
CA LYS A 55 13.63 2.61 -4.25
C LYS A 55 13.21 3.76 -5.18
N TRP A 56 12.36 4.67 -4.72
CA TRP A 56 11.97 5.88 -5.44
C TRP A 56 12.97 7.04 -5.32
N GLY A 57 14.12 6.82 -4.66
CA GLY A 57 15.14 7.85 -4.49
C GLY A 57 14.81 8.90 -3.42
N ILE A 58 13.79 8.65 -2.58
CA ILE A 58 13.52 9.51 -1.42
C ILE A 58 14.59 9.24 -0.37
N GLU A 59 15.24 10.30 0.08
CA GLU A 59 16.31 10.23 1.06
C GLU A 59 15.76 9.80 2.44
N VAL A 60 15.82 8.50 2.73
CA VAL A 60 15.51 7.96 4.04
C VAL A 60 16.71 8.23 4.95
N ARG A 61 16.57 9.19 5.88
CA ARG A 61 17.64 9.56 6.81
C ARG A 61 18.11 8.35 7.61
N ARG A 62 19.40 8.06 7.54
CA ARG A 62 20.10 7.00 8.30
C ARG A 62 20.78 7.62 9.54
N GLY A 63 20.92 6.87 10.63
CA GLY A 63 21.59 7.31 11.87
C GLY A 63 20.62 7.57 13.04
N ASP A 64 20.92 8.54 13.91
CA ASP A 64 20.19 8.84 15.17
C ASP A 64 18.71 9.21 15.00
N ARG A 65 18.24 9.40 13.77
CA ARG A 65 16.84 9.67 13.42
C ARG A 65 16.12 8.46 12.84
N MET A 66 16.76 7.29 12.81
CA MET A 66 16.14 6.05 12.37
C MET A 66 15.13 5.58 13.42
N PRO A 67 13.94 5.11 13.00
CA PRO A 67 12.98 4.54 13.94
C PRO A 67 13.62 3.36 14.69
N PRO A 68 13.33 3.19 16.00
CA PRO A 68 13.76 2.01 16.72
C PRO A 68 13.23 0.74 16.04
N PRO A 69 13.93 -0.41 16.18
CA PRO A 69 13.55 -1.65 15.50
C PRO A 69 12.09 -2.08 15.72
N SER A 70 11.52 -1.78 16.88
CA SER A 70 10.10 -2.03 17.19
C SER A 70 9.13 -1.25 16.30
N GLN A 71 9.48 -0.04 15.88
CA GLN A 71 8.65 0.80 15.02
C GLN A 71 8.69 0.35 13.56
N LEU A 72 9.75 -0.32 13.11
CA LEU A 72 9.87 -0.84 11.74
C LEU A 72 8.80 -1.89 11.41
N TYR A 73 8.41 -2.68 12.40
CA TYR A 73 7.37 -3.72 12.27
C TYR A 73 5.98 -3.24 12.66
N LYS A 74 5.81 -1.94 12.96
CA LYS A 74 4.49 -1.36 13.19
C LYS A 74 3.66 -1.52 11.91
N ARG A 75 2.42 -2.00 12.09
CA ARG A 75 1.44 -2.08 11.01
C ARG A 75 0.93 -0.69 10.68
N GLU A 76 1.04 -0.31 9.42
CA GLU A 76 0.57 0.95 8.88
C GLU A 76 -0.48 0.70 7.81
N GLU A 77 -1.53 1.53 7.85
CA GLU A 77 -2.66 1.44 6.94
C GLU A 77 -2.36 2.19 5.64
N ILE A 78 -2.65 1.54 4.51
CA ILE A 78 -2.49 2.09 3.17
C ILE A 78 -3.80 1.96 2.38
N CYS A 79 -4.00 2.88 1.44
CA CYS A 79 -5.17 2.80 0.55
C CYS A 79 -5.01 1.66 -0.47
N ILE A 80 -6.15 1.25 -1.04
CA ILE A 80 -6.24 0.20 -2.05
C ILE A 80 -5.26 0.45 -3.20
N PHE A 81 -5.18 1.70 -3.69
CA PHE A 81 -4.28 2.05 -4.77
C PHE A 81 -2.80 1.87 -4.39
N CYS A 82 -2.40 2.28 -3.18
CA CYS A 82 -1.02 2.13 -2.73
C CYS A 82 -0.64 0.67 -2.48
N MET A 83 -1.60 -0.21 -2.29
CA MET A 83 -1.37 -1.65 -2.08
C MET A 83 -0.70 -2.30 -3.31
N GLN A 84 -0.99 -1.82 -4.52
CA GLN A 84 -0.41 -2.34 -5.76
C GLN A 84 1.12 -2.28 -5.82
N PHE A 85 1.76 -1.39 -5.06
CA PHE A 85 3.22 -1.26 -5.01
C PHE A 85 3.88 -2.32 -4.12
N PHE A 86 3.08 -3.01 -3.28
CA PHE A 86 3.54 -4.01 -2.33
C PHE A 86 3.08 -5.42 -2.67
N ASP A 87 2.16 -5.59 -3.63
CA ASP A 87 1.70 -6.91 -4.06
C ASP A 87 2.84 -7.69 -4.72
N THR A 88 3.36 -8.66 -3.96
CA THR A 88 4.45 -9.57 -4.32
C THR A 88 4.03 -10.69 -5.29
N THR A 89 3.09 -10.43 -6.20
CA THR A 89 2.66 -11.40 -7.23
C THR A 89 3.16 -11.02 -8.62
N GLY A 90 4.40 -10.53 -8.76
CA GLY A 90 5.19 -10.60 -10.00
C GLY A 90 4.62 -10.00 -11.30
N SER A 91 3.41 -9.44 -11.31
CA SER A 91 2.69 -9.06 -12.52
C SER A 91 3.16 -7.71 -13.04
N MET A 92 3.47 -6.77 -12.14
CA MET A 92 4.01 -5.45 -12.52
C MET A 92 5.43 -5.53 -13.06
N GLN A 93 6.27 -6.41 -12.51
CA GLN A 93 7.63 -6.65 -13.03
C GLN A 93 7.58 -7.36 -14.38
N THR A 94 6.67 -8.32 -14.56
CA THR A 94 6.48 -9.01 -15.83
C THR A 94 5.94 -8.07 -16.90
N GLN A 95 4.98 -7.19 -16.58
CA GLN A 95 4.46 -6.19 -17.52
C GLN A 95 5.50 -5.12 -17.86
N GLN A 96 6.27 -4.59 -16.90
CA GLN A 96 7.36 -3.66 -17.22
C GLN A 96 8.46 -4.32 -18.06
N LYS A 97 8.80 -5.58 -17.80
CA LYS A 97 9.80 -6.33 -18.58
C LYS A 97 9.31 -6.66 -19.99
N LEU A 98 8.03 -6.99 -20.15
CA LEU A 98 7.39 -7.20 -21.47
C LEU A 98 7.29 -5.89 -22.26
N LEU A 99 6.91 -4.78 -21.63
CA LEU A 99 6.83 -3.47 -22.28
C LEU A 99 8.21 -2.86 -22.58
N ALA A 100 9.24 -3.17 -21.79
CA ALA A 100 10.62 -2.82 -22.10
C ALA A 100 11.16 -3.67 -23.27
N SER A 101 10.80 -4.96 -23.33
CA SER A 101 11.21 -5.87 -24.41
C SER A 101 10.63 -5.52 -25.78
N THR A 102 9.49 -4.81 -25.85
CA THR A 102 8.87 -4.45 -27.13
C THR A 102 9.38 -3.11 -27.69
N ARG A 103 10.22 -2.39 -26.94
CA ARG A 103 10.76 -1.09 -27.35
C ARG A 103 12.12 -1.18 -28.05
N ASP A 104 12.87 -2.26 -27.81
CA ASP A 104 14.10 -2.58 -28.50
C ASP A 104 13.89 -3.86 -29.32
N GLY A 105 13.41 -3.70 -30.56
CA GLY A 105 13.22 -4.81 -31.47
C GLY A 105 14.54 -5.51 -31.78
N ILE A 106 14.75 -6.71 -31.21
CA ILE A 106 15.35 -7.91 -31.83
C ILE A 106 14.94 -9.10 -30.94
N SER A 107 14.14 -10.02 -31.51
CA SER A 107 13.76 -11.29 -30.87
C SER A 107 14.93 -12.28 -30.97
N PRO A 108 15.43 -12.88 -29.87
CA PRO A 108 16.44 -13.94 -29.96
C PRO A 108 15.70 -15.27 -30.10
N SER A 109 15.16 -15.52 -31.28
CA SER A 109 14.73 -16.85 -31.66
C SER A 109 15.05 -17.06 -33.13
N LEU A 110 15.72 -18.18 -33.41
CA LEU A 110 16.03 -18.77 -34.71
C LEU A 110 17.39 -18.41 -35.34
N THR A 111 18.46 -18.99 -34.81
CA THR A 111 19.47 -19.66 -35.65
C THR A 111 19.91 -20.96 -34.98
N LEU A 112 19.21 -22.07 -35.28
CA LEU A 112 19.85 -23.38 -35.31
C LEU A 112 20.70 -23.44 -36.58
N ARG A 113 21.98 -23.77 -36.44
CA ARG A 113 22.81 -24.39 -37.48
C ARG A 113 23.50 -25.58 -36.85
#